data_AF-A0A2V3HNC0-F1
#
_entry.id   AF-A0A2V3HNC0-F1
#
_cell.length_a   1.000
_cell.length_b   1.000
_cell.length_c   1.000
_cell.angle_alpha   90.00
_cell.angle_beta   90.00
_cell.angle_gamma   90.00
#
_symmetry.space_group_name_H-M   'P 1'
#
loop_
_entity.id
_entity.type
_entity.pdbx_description
1 polymer ?
#
loop_
_entity_poly.entity_id
_entity_poly.type
_entity_poly.pdbx_seq_one_letter_code
_entity_poly.pdbx_strand_id
1 'polypeptide(L)'
;MLALLLALLLFPLPTATAASFRMDEPIYHDGDEFVYEGYTAELLNRLRAAWEDEGDLLSVAVTASEELTVGHLGSEGCSILGWSGNCDRARISHSVNVTITWVENTTAFTNDTLNMSIVHTADHWKAQGTHRYEKLASVTNTETSFSGGGEDNVLEHELRETTETERVGDWPDVVEVGSSWDVEMTETSNVTERTRENKGPWTESWRDEVSTQQVAYRALNLTTVHYGVANEKSHDTIIIRRDHLGDNLTFL
;
A
#
# COMPACT_ATOMS: atom_id res chain seq x y z
N MET A 1 -38.55 -47.31 26.17
CA MET A 1 -39.09 -45.95 25.97
C MET A 1 -37.94 -44.93 25.94
N LEU A 2 -37.00 -45.09 24.99
CA LEU A 2 -35.82 -44.21 24.82
C LEU A 2 -35.37 -44.12 23.35
N ALA A 3 -36.19 -44.59 22.41
CA ALA A 3 -35.86 -44.66 20.98
C ALA A 3 -36.66 -43.67 20.11
N LEU A 4 -37.54 -42.86 20.71
CA LEU A 4 -38.43 -41.95 19.96
C LEU A 4 -38.05 -40.46 20.08
N LEU A 5 -37.04 -40.11 20.87
CA LEU A 5 -36.63 -38.70 21.08
C LEU A 5 -35.41 -38.27 20.25
N LEU A 6 -34.74 -39.17 19.55
CA LEU A 6 -33.57 -38.85 18.72
C LEU A 6 -33.92 -38.46 17.27
N ALA A 7 -35.17 -38.66 16.85
CA ALA A 7 -35.63 -38.36 15.48
C ALA A 7 -36.14 -36.91 15.30
N LEU A 8 -36.28 -36.13 16.36
CA LEU A 8 -36.71 -34.71 16.30
C LEU A 8 -35.56 -33.69 16.31
N LEU A 9 -34.30 -34.14 16.33
CA LEU A 9 -33.11 -33.29 16.24
C LEU A 9 -32.53 -33.17 14.82
N LEU A 10 -33.19 -33.78 13.83
CA LEU A 10 -32.91 -33.57 12.40
C LEU A 10 -33.88 -32.53 11.83
N PHE A 11 -33.97 -31.36 12.47
CA PHE A 11 -34.35 -30.18 11.71
C PHE A 11 -33.17 -29.87 10.80
N PRO A 12 -33.37 -29.75 9.47
CA PRO A 12 -32.34 -29.19 8.63
C PRO A 12 -32.14 -27.76 9.14
N LEU A 13 -31.00 -27.52 9.78
CA LEU A 13 -30.47 -26.16 9.81
C LEU A 13 -30.54 -25.68 8.36
N PRO A 14 -31.11 -24.49 8.08
CA PRO A 14 -30.93 -23.92 6.77
C PRO A 14 -29.42 -23.85 6.58
N THR A 15 -28.89 -24.73 5.73
CA THR A 15 -27.66 -24.43 5.02
C THR A 15 -27.97 -23.09 4.39
N ALA A 16 -27.47 -22.01 4.98
CA ALA A 16 -27.33 -20.77 4.25
C ALA A 16 -26.60 -21.21 2.99
N THR A 17 -27.36 -21.34 1.90
CA THR A 17 -26.78 -21.39 0.57
C THR A 17 -25.93 -20.14 0.56
N ALA A 18 -24.61 -20.30 0.68
CA ALA A 18 -23.70 -19.24 0.31
C ALA A 18 -24.16 -18.89 -1.10
N ALA A 19 -24.84 -17.74 -1.21
CA ALA A 19 -25.23 -17.25 -2.50
C ALA A 19 -23.90 -17.12 -3.23
N SER A 20 -23.71 -17.92 -4.28
CA SER A 20 -22.59 -17.76 -5.21
C SER A 20 -22.69 -16.33 -5.72
N PHE A 21 -21.96 -15.42 -5.07
CA PHE A 21 -21.95 -14.01 -5.44
C PHE A 21 -20.84 -13.86 -6.44
N ARG A 22 -21.23 -13.86 -7.72
CA ARG A 22 -20.33 -13.50 -8.80
C ARG A 22 -20.35 -11.98 -8.90
N MET A 23 -19.23 -11.36 -8.55
CA MET A 23 -19.00 -9.98 -8.93
C MET A 23 -18.56 -9.92 -10.38
N ASP A 24 -19.17 -9.02 -11.14
CA ASP A 24 -18.56 -8.57 -12.39
C ASP A 24 -17.38 -7.65 -12.06
N GLU A 25 -16.37 -7.65 -12.92
CA GLU A 25 -15.24 -6.74 -12.79
C GLU A 25 -15.75 -5.29 -12.91
N PRO A 26 -15.49 -4.42 -11.92
CA PRO A 26 -15.93 -3.04 -11.99
C PRO A 26 -15.27 -2.34 -13.18
N ILE A 27 -16.07 -1.61 -13.95
CA ILE A 27 -15.56 -0.79 -15.05
C ILE A 27 -15.19 0.57 -14.48
N TYR A 28 -13.90 0.82 -14.33
CA TYR A 28 -13.37 2.14 -14.01
C TYR A 28 -13.17 2.94 -15.30
N HIS A 29 -13.37 4.25 -15.21
CA HIS A 29 -13.12 5.18 -16.30
C HIS A 29 -11.90 6.04 -15.99
N ASP A 30 -11.22 6.51 -17.04
CA ASP A 30 -10.10 7.44 -16.90
C ASP A 30 -10.52 8.64 -16.06
N GLY A 31 -9.75 8.91 -15.00
CA GLY A 31 -10.02 9.98 -14.03
C GLY A 31 -10.95 9.59 -12.87
N ASP A 32 -11.42 8.35 -12.78
CA ASP A 32 -11.99 7.83 -11.54
C ASP A 32 -10.89 7.78 -10.45
N GLU A 33 -11.21 8.31 -9.27
CA GLU A 33 -10.28 8.45 -8.16
C GLU A 33 -10.83 7.78 -6.89
N PHE A 34 -9.95 7.15 -6.14
CA PHE A 34 -10.18 6.65 -4.79
C PHE A 34 -9.38 7.50 -3.81
N VAL A 35 -10.04 8.02 -2.78
CA VAL A 35 -9.38 8.78 -1.71
C VAL A 35 -9.41 7.94 -0.43
N TYR A 36 -8.23 7.71 0.15
CA TYR A 36 -8.05 6.93 1.36
C TYR A 36 -8.03 7.86 2.58
N GLU A 37 -9.22 8.26 3.04
CA GLU A 37 -9.37 9.12 4.21
C GLU A 37 -8.75 8.49 5.46
N GLY A 38 -7.90 9.25 6.17
CA GLY A 38 -7.24 8.78 7.39
C GLY A 38 -5.90 8.07 7.15
N TYR A 39 -5.49 7.86 5.89
CA TYR A 39 -4.17 7.31 5.57
C TYR A 39 -3.05 8.14 6.22
N THR A 40 -3.14 9.47 6.10
CA THR A 40 -2.16 10.38 6.71
C THR A 40 -2.11 10.22 8.23
N ALA A 41 -3.26 10.07 8.89
CA ALA A 41 -3.31 9.87 10.33
C ALA A 41 -2.67 8.54 10.76
N GLU A 42 -2.91 7.45 10.02
CA GLU A 42 -2.28 6.16 10.29
C GLU A 42 -0.76 6.20 10.09
N LEU A 43 -0.29 6.81 8.99
CA LEU A 43 1.13 7.00 8.71
C LEU A 43 1.83 7.72 9.86
N LEU A 44 1.22 8.79 10.38
CA LEU A 44 1.78 9.57 11.48
C LEU A 44 1.76 8.82 12.80
N ASN A 45 0.75 8.00 13.06
CA ASN A 45 0.74 7.15 14.25
C ASN A 45 1.89 6.12 14.21
N ARG A 46 2.19 5.57 13.03
CA ARG A 46 3.35 4.67 12.84
C ARG A 46 4.67 5.41 13.01
N LEU A 47 4.80 6.62 12.45
CA LEU A 47 5.99 7.46 12.64
C LEU A 47 6.22 7.83 14.11
N ARG A 48 5.15 8.21 14.83
CA ARG A 48 5.22 8.48 16.28
C ARG A 48 5.70 7.25 17.04
N ALA A 49 5.10 6.08 16.78
CA ALA A 49 5.50 4.84 17.44
C ALA A 49 6.98 4.49 17.19
N ALA A 50 7.54 4.82 16.03
CA ALA A 50 8.96 4.62 15.74
C ALA A 50 9.90 5.55 16.54
N TRP A 51 9.40 6.69 17.01
CA TRP A 51 10.17 7.69 17.79
C TRP A 51 9.77 7.77 19.26
N GLU A 52 8.78 7.00 19.70
CA GLU A 52 8.38 6.93 21.11
C GLU A 52 9.55 6.50 22.02
N ASP A 53 10.48 5.70 21.49
CA ASP A 53 11.69 5.28 22.20
C ASP A 53 12.72 6.42 22.38
N GLU A 54 12.58 7.56 21.70
CA GLU A 54 13.49 8.70 21.84
C GLU A 54 13.23 9.53 23.11
N GLY A 55 12.16 9.24 23.87
CA GLY A 55 11.88 9.77 25.23
C GLY A 55 11.56 11.26 25.33
N ASP A 56 12.17 12.08 24.49
CA ASP A 56 12.09 13.53 24.47
C ASP A 56 11.15 14.05 23.36
N LEU A 57 10.54 13.16 22.56
CA LEU A 57 9.56 13.56 21.54
C LEU A 57 8.28 14.09 22.22
N LEU A 58 7.91 15.35 21.93
CA LEU A 58 6.66 15.94 22.42
C LEU A 58 5.51 15.75 21.44
N SER A 59 5.73 16.03 20.15
CA SER A 59 4.65 15.98 19.17
C SER A 59 5.13 15.86 17.73
N VAL A 60 4.23 15.34 16.89
CA VAL A 60 4.32 15.40 15.43
C VAL A 60 3.00 16.03 14.94
N ALA A 61 3.07 17.25 14.41
CA ALA A 61 1.91 18.03 13.99
C ALA A 61 1.86 18.18 12.47
N VAL A 62 0.71 17.91 11.86
CA VAL A 62 0.50 18.14 10.41
C VAL A 62 0.34 19.63 10.16
N THR A 63 1.13 20.18 9.24
CA THR A 63 1.04 21.57 8.81
C THR A 63 0.33 21.70 7.47
N ALA A 64 0.47 20.70 6.59
CA ALA A 64 -0.28 20.55 5.34
C ALA A 64 -0.34 19.07 4.95
N SER A 65 -1.39 18.65 4.25
CA SER A 65 -1.48 17.28 3.74
C SER A 65 -2.47 17.15 2.60
N GLU A 66 -2.20 16.22 1.70
CA GLU A 66 -3.14 15.65 0.75
C GLU A 66 -3.25 14.16 1.06
N GLU A 67 -4.48 13.65 1.24
CA GLU A 67 -4.67 12.22 1.51
C GLU A 67 -4.23 11.36 0.34
N LEU A 68 -3.99 10.08 0.61
CA LEU A 68 -3.55 9.16 -0.45
C LEU A 68 -4.67 9.00 -1.46
N THR A 69 -4.36 9.27 -2.72
CA THR A 69 -5.28 9.07 -3.83
C THR A 69 -4.77 8.01 -4.79
N VAL A 70 -5.70 7.27 -5.39
CA VAL A 70 -5.44 6.32 -6.48
C VAL A 70 -6.35 6.68 -7.64
N GLY A 71 -5.78 7.19 -8.72
CA GLY A 71 -6.49 7.58 -9.94
C GLY A 71 -6.29 6.56 -11.05
N HIS A 72 -7.36 6.11 -11.69
CA HIS A 72 -7.30 5.25 -12.87
C HIS A 72 -6.88 6.06 -14.11
N LEU A 73 -5.87 5.58 -14.84
CA LEU A 73 -5.29 6.23 -16.02
C LEU A 73 -5.62 5.51 -17.34
N GLY A 74 -6.47 4.49 -17.30
CA GLY A 74 -6.85 3.69 -18.46
C GLY A 74 -5.92 2.53 -18.74
N SER A 75 -6.07 1.93 -19.92
CA SER A 75 -5.29 0.75 -20.34
C SER A 75 -4.23 1.12 -21.37
N GLU A 76 -3.04 0.54 -21.24
CA GLU A 76 -1.92 0.74 -22.18
C GLU A 76 -1.13 -0.56 -22.43
N GLY A 77 -0.33 -0.56 -23.50
CA GLY A 77 0.60 -1.66 -23.76
C GLY A 77 1.77 -1.63 -22.77
N CYS A 78 2.10 -2.76 -22.16
CA CYS A 78 3.11 -2.88 -21.11
C CYS A 78 3.94 -4.16 -21.26
N SER A 79 5.10 -4.18 -20.61
CA SER A 79 5.93 -5.37 -20.47
C SER A 79 6.42 -5.49 -19.03
N ILE A 80 6.22 -6.66 -18.42
CA ILE A 80 6.53 -6.95 -17.00
C ILE A 80 7.17 -8.34 -16.95
N LEU A 81 8.40 -8.46 -16.44
CA LEU A 81 9.13 -9.75 -16.32
C LEU A 81 9.13 -10.61 -17.61
N GLY A 82 9.18 -9.97 -18.78
CA GLY A 82 9.19 -10.65 -20.08
C GLY A 82 7.80 -11.03 -20.62
N TRP A 83 6.73 -10.89 -19.84
CA TRP A 83 5.36 -10.88 -20.37
C TRP A 83 5.08 -9.54 -21.06
N SER A 84 4.32 -9.57 -22.16
CA SER A 84 3.89 -8.37 -22.89
C SER A 84 2.42 -8.47 -23.26
N GLY A 85 1.69 -7.38 -23.07
CA GLY A 85 0.25 -7.32 -23.31
C GLY A 85 -0.33 -5.96 -22.93
N ASN A 86 -1.62 -5.94 -22.60
CA ASN A 86 -2.28 -4.73 -22.11
C ASN A 86 -2.35 -4.74 -20.57
N CYS A 87 -2.03 -3.62 -19.95
CA CYS A 87 -2.19 -3.39 -18.53
C CYS A 87 -3.20 -2.27 -18.29
N ASP A 88 -3.93 -2.38 -17.17
CA ASP A 88 -4.57 -1.22 -16.56
C ASP A 88 -3.53 -0.45 -15.74
N ARG A 89 -3.54 0.87 -15.89
CA ARG A 89 -2.62 1.77 -15.20
C ARG A 89 -3.38 2.61 -14.18
N ALA A 90 -2.77 2.77 -13.01
CA ALA A 90 -3.23 3.69 -11.99
C ALA A 90 -2.07 4.56 -11.50
N ARG A 91 -2.40 5.75 -10.99
CA ARG A 91 -1.46 6.64 -10.31
C ARG A 91 -1.82 6.77 -8.85
N ILE A 92 -0.83 6.56 -8.00
CA ILE A 92 -0.90 6.74 -6.56
C ILE A 92 -0.20 8.06 -6.23
N SER A 93 -0.80 8.88 -5.37
CA SER A 93 -0.20 10.14 -4.93
C SER A 93 -0.54 10.43 -3.46
N HIS A 94 0.42 10.94 -2.71
CA HIS A 94 0.25 11.34 -1.32
C HIS A 94 1.27 12.44 -0.97
N SER A 95 0.87 13.42 -0.16
CA SER A 95 1.81 14.43 0.35
C SER A 95 1.47 14.82 1.79
N VAL A 96 2.49 15.01 2.61
CA VAL A 96 2.31 15.46 4.00
C VAL A 96 3.49 16.29 4.46
N ASN A 97 3.18 17.41 5.09
CA ASN A 97 4.14 18.26 5.80
C ASN A 97 3.87 18.16 7.29
N VAL A 98 4.93 17.94 8.05
CA VAL A 98 4.88 17.85 9.50
C VAL A 98 5.91 18.75 10.15
N THR A 99 5.56 19.24 11.33
CA THR A 99 6.51 19.81 12.29
C THR A 99 6.64 18.84 13.45
N ILE A 100 7.88 18.54 13.79
CA ILE A 100 8.22 17.61 14.86
C ILE A 100 8.89 18.42 15.95
N THR A 101 8.49 18.16 17.19
CA THR A 101 8.89 18.95 18.35
C THR A 101 9.33 18.03 19.46
N TRP A 102 10.48 18.34 20.06
CA TRP A 102 10.98 17.68 21.25
C TRP A 102 10.88 18.58 22.48
N VAL A 103 11.14 18.00 23.65
CA VAL A 103 11.25 18.69 24.92
C VAL A 103 12.33 19.77 24.82
N GLU A 104 12.10 20.89 25.50
CA GLU A 104 13.00 22.03 25.47
C GLU A 104 14.43 21.66 25.94
N ASN A 105 15.43 22.06 25.15
CA ASN A 105 16.87 21.83 25.35
C ASN A 105 17.31 20.36 25.30
N THR A 106 16.60 19.48 24.60
CA THR A 106 17.02 18.07 24.42
C THR A 106 17.74 17.83 23.10
N THR A 107 17.61 18.74 22.15
CA THR A 107 18.26 18.67 20.84
C THR A 107 19.20 19.85 20.60
N ALA A 108 20.01 19.77 19.55
CA ALA A 108 20.82 20.90 19.07
C ALA A 108 20.03 21.84 18.13
N PHE A 109 18.75 21.53 17.87
CA PHE A 109 17.92 22.30 16.96
C PHE A 109 17.37 23.54 17.65
N THR A 110 17.16 24.59 16.87
CA THR A 110 16.54 25.83 17.33
C THR A 110 15.11 25.54 17.72
N ASN A 111 14.76 25.88 18.96
CA ASN A 111 13.48 25.57 19.59
C ASN A 111 13.14 24.08 19.63
N ASP A 112 14.12 23.18 19.49
CA ASP A 112 13.90 21.74 19.48
C ASP A 112 12.85 21.30 18.45
N THR A 113 12.94 21.87 17.24
CA THR A 113 12.02 21.60 16.13
C THR A 113 12.71 21.20 14.85
N LEU A 114 12.07 20.31 14.08
CA LEU A 114 12.29 20.20 12.64
C LEU A 114 10.99 20.30 11.86
N ASN A 115 11.13 20.60 10.58
CA ASN A 115 10.06 20.47 9.60
C ASN A 115 10.43 19.36 8.62
N MET A 116 9.45 18.53 8.26
CA MET A 116 9.62 17.45 7.29
C MET A 116 8.49 17.50 6.27
N SER A 117 8.82 17.30 5.00
CA SER A 117 7.90 17.18 3.88
C SER A 117 8.12 15.83 3.22
N ILE A 118 7.06 15.05 3.08
CA ILE A 118 7.07 13.75 2.41
C ILE A 118 6.12 13.84 1.21
N VAL A 119 6.62 13.50 0.03
CA VAL A 119 5.84 13.40 -1.19
C VAL A 119 6.06 12.03 -1.79
N HIS A 120 4.98 11.28 -1.96
CA HIS A 120 4.99 9.95 -2.57
C HIS A 120 4.17 9.97 -3.86
N THR A 121 4.77 9.44 -4.92
CA THR A 121 4.09 9.22 -6.20
C THR A 121 4.44 7.84 -6.72
N ALA A 122 3.46 7.11 -7.23
CA ALA A 122 3.72 5.86 -7.90
C ALA A 122 2.80 5.67 -9.11
N ASP A 123 3.27 4.96 -10.11
CA ASP A 123 2.44 4.40 -11.15
C ASP A 123 2.38 2.88 -10.95
N HIS A 124 1.17 2.34 -10.98
CA HIS A 124 0.89 0.90 -10.89
C HIS A 124 0.35 0.40 -12.21
N TRP A 125 0.84 -0.76 -12.65
CA TRP A 125 0.36 -1.48 -13.81
C TRP A 125 -0.07 -2.87 -13.39
N LYS A 126 -1.26 -3.26 -13.81
CA LYS A 126 -1.79 -4.60 -13.62
C LYS A 126 -2.14 -5.21 -14.98
N ALA A 127 -1.59 -6.37 -15.28
CA ALA A 127 -1.93 -7.09 -16.50
C ALA A 127 -3.44 -7.38 -16.55
N GLN A 128 -4.07 -7.13 -17.71
CA GLN A 128 -5.51 -7.37 -17.89
C GLN A 128 -5.84 -8.88 -17.94
N GLY A 129 -7.08 -9.21 -17.61
CA GLY A 129 -7.58 -10.58 -17.62
C GLY A 129 -7.03 -11.43 -16.48
N THR A 130 -6.75 -12.70 -16.73
CA THR A 130 -6.27 -13.65 -15.72
C THR A 130 -4.74 -13.68 -15.60
N HIS A 131 -4.06 -12.69 -16.20
CA HIS A 131 -2.60 -12.57 -16.12
C HIS A 131 -2.19 -12.05 -14.75
N ARG A 132 -1.02 -12.50 -14.30
CA ARG A 132 -0.63 -12.41 -12.88
C ARG A 132 0.62 -11.56 -12.68
N TYR A 133 0.80 -10.61 -13.58
CA TYR A 133 1.91 -9.70 -13.62
C TYR A 133 1.47 -8.32 -13.17
N GLU A 134 2.24 -7.74 -12.26
CA GLU A 134 2.05 -6.38 -11.79
C GLU A 134 3.39 -5.65 -11.74
N LYS A 135 3.34 -4.33 -11.89
CA LYS A 135 4.50 -3.46 -11.76
C LYS A 135 4.11 -2.24 -10.96
N LEU A 136 4.93 -1.87 -10.00
CA LEU A 136 4.81 -0.64 -9.23
C LEU A 136 6.11 0.14 -9.38
N ALA A 137 6.06 1.33 -9.97
CA ALA A 137 7.20 2.24 -10.02
C ALA A 137 6.89 3.46 -9.15
N SER A 138 7.64 3.63 -8.07
CA SER A 138 7.40 4.66 -7.06
C SER A 138 8.60 5.57 -6.86
N VAL A 139 8.32 6.80 -6.45
CA VAL A 139 9.28 7.79 -6.01
C VAL A 139 8.75 8.41 -4.72
N THR A 140 9.54 8.33 -3.66
CA THR A 140 9.28 9.01 -2.39
C THR A 140 10.37 10.04 -2.16
N ASN A 141 9.98 11.30 -2.00
CA ASN A 141 10.88 12.38 -1.65
C ASN A 141 10.60 12.81 -0.21
N THR A 142 11.64 12.84 0.61
CA THR A 142 11.60 13.38 1.96
C THR A 142 12.57 14.57 2.05
N GLU A 143 12.05 15.73 2.41
CA GLU A 143 12.87 16.90 2.74
C GLU A 143 12.73 17.19 4.23
N THR A 144 13.84 17.28 4.93
CA THR A 144 13.92 17.62 6.35
C THR A 144 14.68 18.94 6.50
N SER A 145 14.04 19.93 7.11
CA SER A 145 14.62 21.25 7.36
C SER A 145 14.69 21.54 8.85
N PHE A 146 15.84 21.99 9.34
CA PHE A 146 16.06 22.35 10.73
C PHE A 146 17.13 23.45 10.84
N SER A 147 17.07 24.22 11.92
CA SER A 147 18.09 25.23 12.22
C SER A 147 18.84 24.85 13.49
N GLY A 148 20.12 25.16 13.62
CA GLY A 148 20.90 24.85 14.82
C GLY A 148 22.30 25.45 14.74
N GLY A 149 22.85 25.90 15.88
CA GLY A 149 24.21 26.45 15.91
C GLY A 149 24.44 27.72 15.08
N GLY A 150 23.37 28.42 14.67
CA GLY A 150 23.44 29.60 13.80
C GLY A 150 23.35 29.31 12.30
N GLU A 151 23.07 28.06 11.92
CA GLU A 151 22.94 27.62 10.53
C GLU A 151 21.55 27.05 10.26
N ASP A 152 21.07 27.22 9.02
CA ASP A 152 19.89 26.55 8.49
C ASP A 152 20.35 25.36 7.65
N ASN A 153 19.79 24.20 7.94
CA ASN A 153 20.15 22.95 7.30
C ASN A 153 18.95 22.30 6.63
N VAL A 154 19.21 21.66 5.49
CA VAL A 154 18.24 20.88 4.73
C VAL A 154 18.86 19.55 4.36
N LEU A 155 18.19 18.46 4.72
CA LEU A 155 18.49 17.10 4.28
C LEU A 155 17.42 16.65 3.30
N GLU A 156 17.83 16.25 2.11
CA GLU A 156 16.94 15.73 1.08
C GLU A 156 17.25 14.25 0.84
N HIS A 157 16.20 13.44 0.80
CA HIS A 157 16.24 12.00 0.55
C HIS A 157 15.25 11.66 -0.57
N GLU A 158 15.72 10.95 -1.59
CA GLU A 158 14.91 10.44 -2.70
C GLU A 158 15.06 8.91 -2.73
N LEU A 159 13.95 8.20 -2.59
CA LEU A 159 13.85 6.76 -2.75
C LEU A 159 13.06 6.47 -4.03
N ARG A 160 13.68 5.79 -4.99
CA ARG A 160 13.04 5.27 -6.19
C ARG A 160 13.02 3.76 -6.11
N GLU A 161 11.84 3.17 -6.28
CA GLU A 161 11.70 1.73 -6.27
C GLU A 161 10.81 1.30 -7.43
N THR A 162 11.30 0.34 -8.22
CA THR A 162 10.49 -0.37 -9.21
C THR A 162 10.39 -1.83 -8.80
N THR A 163 9.19 -2.27 -8.43
CA THR A 163 8.88 -3.65 -8.11
C THR A 163 8.09 -4.26 -9.25
N GLU A 164 8.55 -5.39 -9.77
CA GLU A 164 7.81 -6.23 -10.71
C GLU A 164 7.43 -7.53 -10.00
N THR A 165 6.15 -7.90 -10.07
CA THR A 165 5.58 -9.04 -9.35
C THR A 165 5.02 -10.06 -10.33
N GLU A 166 5.34 -11.33 -10.11
CA GLU A 166 4.70 -12.49 -10.74
C GLU A 166 4.05 -13.35 -9.66
N ARG A 167 2.85 -13.86 -9.93
CA ARG A 167 2.17 -14.84 -9.06
C ARG A 167 1.90 -16.14 -9.79
N VAL A 168 2.33 -17.26 -9.22
CA VAL A 168 2.19 -18.62 -9.76
C VAL A 168 1.37 -19.47 -8.78
N GLY A 169 0.43 -20.28 -9.29
CA GLY A 169 -0.48 -21.08 -8.44
C GLY A 169 -1.87 -21.27 -9.05
N ASP A 170 -2.84 -21.70 -8.26
CA ASP A 170 -4.23 -21.83 -8.71
C ASP A 170 -5.02 -20.58 -8.31
N TRP A 171 -5.02 -19.58 -9.20
CA TRP A 171 -5.87 -18.39 -9.03
C TRP A 171 -7.30 -18.74 -9.45
N PRO A 172 -8.30 -18.50 -8.60
CA PRO A 172 -9.67 -18.85 -8.92
C PRO A 172 -10.23 -17.94 -10.02
N ASP A 173 -10.93 -18.54 -11.00
CA ASP A 173 -11.66 -17.78 -12.03
C ASP A 173 -12.87 -17.02 -11.44
N VAL A 174 -13.40 -17.51 -10.32
CA VAL A 174 -14.51 -16.88 -9.58
C VAL A 174 -14.15 -16.86 -8.10
N VAL A 175 -14.18 -15.67 -7.50
CA VAL A 175 -13.96 -15.47 -6.07
C VAL A 175 -15.31 -15.33 -5.38
N GLU A 176 -15.60 -16.23 -4.43
CA GLU A 176 -16.80 -16.18 -3.60
C GLU A 176 -16.43 -15.94 -2.14
N VAL A 177 -17.35 -15.37 -1.36
CA VAL A 177 -17.14 -15.22 0.08
C VAL A 177 -16.94 -16.59 0.72
N GLY A 178 -15.84 -16.75 1.46
CA GLY A 178 -15.41 -18.01 2.07
C GLY A 178 -14.36 -18.77 1.26
N SER A 179 -14.14 -18.43 -0.02
CA SER A 179 -13.08 -19.02 -0.84
C SER A 179 -11.69 -18.70 -0.27
N SER A 180 -10.77 -19.64 -0.45
CA SER A 180 -9.35 -19.46 -0.14
C SER A 180 -8.50 -20.11 -1.21
N TRP A 181 -7.37 -19.48 -1.53
CA TRP A 181 -6.38 -19.99 -2.47
C TRP A 181 -5.00 -19.51 -2.03
N ASP A 182 -3.96 -20.17 -2.50
CA ASP A 182 -2.58 -19.78 -2.23
C ASP A 182 -1.78 -19.73 -3.53
N VAL A 183 -0.79 -18.84 -3.54
CA VAL A 183 0.11 -18.64 -4.66
C VAL A 183 1.53 -18.47 -4.15
N GLU A 184 2.46 -18.90 -4.97
CA GLU A 184 3.83 -18.42 -4.90
C GLU A 184 3.89 -17.04 -5.56
N MET A 185 4.48 -16.08 -4.89
CA MET A 185 4.67 -14.72 -5.38
C MET A 185 6.16 -14.41 -5.42
N THR A 186 6.64 -14.04 -6.60
CA THR A 186 8.01 -13.57 -6.80
C THR A 186 7.98 -12.08 -7.09
N GLU A 187 8.75 -11.31 -6.33
CA GLU A 187 8.93 -9.88 -6.49
C GLU A 187 10.40 -9.60 -6.83
N THR A 188 10.62 -8.87 -7.90
CA THR A 188 11.93 -8.33 -8.27
C THR A 188 11.87 -6.82 -8.12
N SER A 189 12.66 -6.28 -7.19
CA SER A 189 12.75 -4.84 -6.93
C SER A 189 14.10 -4.30 -7.37
N ASN A 190 14.08 -3.17 -8.07
CA ASN A 190 15.24 -2.29 -8.25
C ASN A 190 15.03 -1.05 -7.40
N VAL A 191 15.96 -0.79 -6.47
CA VAL A 191 15.88 0.33 -5.55
C VAL A 191 17.08 1.24 -5.73
N THR A 192 16.82 2.53 -5.92
CA THR A 192 17.82 3.59 -5.92
C THR A 192 17.51 4.56 -4.79
N GLU A 193 18.50 4.84 -3.96
CA GLU A 193 18.38 5.75 -2.82
C GLU A 193 19.43 6.86 -2.95
N ARG A 194 18.99 8.11 -2.78
CA ARG A 194 19.84 9.28 -2.94
C ARG A 194 19.65 10.22 -1.76
N THR A 195 20.74 10.73 -1.22
CA THR A 195 20.75 11.75 -0.16
C THR A 195 21.61 12.94 -0.53
N ARG A 196 21.21 14.14 -0.11
CA ARG A 196 22.08 15.32 -0.13
C ARG A 196 21.77 16.24 1.03
N GLU A 197 22.78 16.98 1.44
CA GLU A 197 22.68 18.01 2.46
C GLU A 197 22.90 19.39 1.83
N ASN A 198 22.10 20.37 2.24
CA ASN A 198 22.26 21.78 1.90
C ASN A 198 22.42 22.05 0.40
N LYS A 199 21.63 21.33 -0.43
CA LYS A 199 21.68 21.37 -1.90
C LYS A 199 23.06 21.02 -2.49
N GLY A 200 23.88 20.33 -1.73
CA GLY A 200 25.15 19.78 -2.17
C GLY A 200 24.98 18.64 -3.20
N PRO A 201 26.08 17.97 -3.56
CA PRO A 201 26.04 16.81 -4.44
C PRO A 201 25.22 15.66 -3.83
N TRP A 202 24.60 14.87 -4.71
CA TRP A 202 23.90 13.65 -4.30
C TRP A 202 24.90 12.53 -3.99
N THR A 203 24.69 11.88 -2.86
CA THR A 203 25.22 10.55 -2.55
C THR A 203 24.18 9.54 -2.98
N GLU A 204 24.57 8.52 -3.74
CA GLU A 204 23.65 7.57 -4.36
C GLU A 204 24.07 6.13 -4.05
N SER A 205 23.10 5.29 -3.74
CA SER A 205 23.23 3.85 -3.63
C SER A 205 22.14 3.18 -4.45
N TRP A 206 22.41 1.96 -4.89
CA TRP A 206 21.44 1.12 -5.59
C TRP A 206 21.54 -0.30 -5.09
N ARG A 207 20.43 -1.03 -5.19
CA ARG A 207 20.35 -2.46 -4.87
C ARG A 207 19.25 -3.12 -5.69
N ASP A 208 19.50 -4.37 -6.02
CA ASP A 208 18.52 -5.26 -6.63
C ASP A 208 18.14 -6.35 -5.62
N GLU A 209 16.84 -6.58 -5.48
CA GLU A 209 16.28 -7.52 -4.51
C GLU A 209 15.34 -8.49 -5.23
N VAL A 210 15.44 -9.77 -4.88
CA VAL A 210 14.46 -10.78 -5.30
C VAL A 210 13.91 -11.45 -4.05
N SER A 211 12.59 -11.43 -3.92
CA SER A 211 11.86 -12.07 -2.84
C SER A 211 10.89 -13.08 -3.43
N THR A 212 10.94 -14.33 -2.97
CA THR A 212 9.91 -15.33 -3.26
C THR A 212 9.20 -15.68 -1.96
N GLN A 213 7.87 -15.63 -1.98
CA GLN A 213 7.04 -15.84 -0.81
C GLN A 213 5.78 -16.64 -1.13
N GLN A 214 5.35 -17.46 -0.17
CA GLN A 214 4.06 -18.14 -0.26
C GLN A 214 2.99 -17.25 0.37
N VAL A 215 1.94 -16.97 -0.37
CA VAL A 215 0.86 -16.06 0.05
C VAL A 215 -0.47 -16.79 -0.02
N ALA A 216 -1.21 -16.79 1.08
CA ALA A 216 -2.59 -17.25 1.12
C ALA A 216 -3.57 -16.09 1.07
N TYR A 217 -4.65 -16.27 0.31
CA TYR A 217 -5.76 -15.35 0.19
C TYR A 217 -7.01 -15.98 0.76
N ARG A 218 -7.86 -15.14 1.39
CA ARG A 218 -9.17 -15.55 1.88
C ARG A 218 -10.20 -14.46 1.63
N ALA A 219 -11.25 -14.82 0.91
CA ALA A 219 -12.41 -13.97 0.70
C ALA A 219 -13.27 -13.95 1.96
N LEU A 220 -13.39 -12.79 2.61
CA LEU A 220 -13.99 -12.69 3.93
C LEU A 220 -15.47 -12.31 3.89
N ASN A 221 -15.80 -11.18 3.25
CA ASN A 221 -17.14 -10.61 3.24
C ASN A 221 -17.31 -9.65 2.06
N LEU A 222 -18.57 -9.35 1.73
CA LEU A 222 -18.91 -8.26 0.83
C LEU A 222 -18.78 -6.92 1.53
N THR A 223 -18.40 -5.91 0.77
CA THR A 223 -18.37 -4.51 1.16
C THR A 223 -18.71 -3.65 -0.04
N THR A 224 -18.98 -2.37 0.17
CA THR A 224 -19.15 -1.41 -0.92
C THR A 224 -17.95 -0.47 -0.90
N VAL A 225 -17.39 -0.19 -2.08
CA VAL A 225 -16.35 0.84 -2.25
C VAL A 225 -16.95 2.05 -2.94
N HIS A 226 -16.53 3.23 -2.49
CA HIS A 226 -16.94 4.51 -3.05
C HIS A 226 -15.77 5.13 -3.83
N TYR A 227 -16.09 5.79 -4.94
CA TYR A 227 -15.10 6.37 -5.85
C TYR A 227 -15.67 7.55 -6.64
N GLY A 228 -14.80 8.24 -7.38
CA GLY A 228 -15.15 9.43 -8.15
C GLY A 228 -15.19 10.70 -7.30
N VAL A 229 -15.46 11.83 -7.95
CA VAL A 229 -15.47 13.15 -7.28
C VAL A 229 -16.47 13.15 -6.13
N ALA A 230 -16.01 13.48 -4.92
CA ALA A 230 -16.80 13.46 -3.70
C ALA A 230 -17.47 12.11 -3.36
N ASN A 231 -16.87 10.98 -3.78
CA ASN A 231 -17.31 9.62 -3.44
C ASN A 231 -18.76 9.31 -3.90
N GLU A 232 -19.20 9.93 -5.00
CA GLU A 232 -20.58 9.84 -5.49
C GLU A 232 -20.91 8.51 -6.20
N LYS A 233 -19.89 7.78 -6.67
CA LYS A 233 -20.05 6.46 -7.30
C LYS A 233 -19.75 5.37 -6.29
N SER A 234 -20.34 4.19 -6.50
CA SER A 234 -20.05 3.03 -5.66
C SER A 234 -20.31 1.72 -6.38
N HIS A 235 -19.57 0.67 -6.01
CA HIS A 235 -19.89 -0.69 -6.40
C HIS A 235 -19.58 -1.66 -5.26
N ASP A 236 -20.21 -2.83 -5.29
CA ASP A 236 -19.92 -3.89 -4.33
C ASP A 236 -18.58 -4.55 -4.66
N THR A 237 -17.83 -4.91 -3.63
CA THR A 237 -16.58 -5.63 -3.70
C THR A 237 -16.45 -6.70 -2.60
N ILE A 238 -15.47 -7.59 -2.70
CA ILE A 238 -15.16 -8.59 -1.67
C ILE A 238 -13.89 -8.16 -0.93
N ILE A 239 -13.93 -8.18 0.40
CA ILE A 239 -12.76 -8.01 1.25
C ILE A 239 -11.91 -9.27 1.14
N ILE A 240 -10.70 -9.12 0.60
CA ILE A 240 -9.70 -10.19 0.55
C ILE A 240 -8.69 -9.98 1.68
N ARG A 241 -8.56 -10.97 2.57
CA ARG A 241 -7.42 -11.05 3.48
C ARG A 241 -6.26 -11.73 2.78
N ARG A 242 -5.07 -11.17 2.97
CA ARG A 242 -3.80 -11.73 2.52
C ARG A 242 -2.97 -12.10 3.74
N ASP A 243 -2.52 -13.34 3.81
CA ASP A 243 -1.66 -13.87 4.86
C ASP A 243 -0.33 -14.34 4.25
N HIS A 244 0.79 -13.83 4.77
CA HIS A 244 2.14 -14.23 4.34
C HIS A 244 2.54 -15.50 5.10
N LEU A 245 2.80 -16.60 4.38
CA LEU A 245 3.05 -17.93 4.96
C LEU A 245 4.54 -18.25 5.11
N GLY A 246 5.42 -17.48 4.49
CA GLY A 246 6.87 -17.59 4.57
C GLY A 246 7.58 -16.87 3.42
N ASP A 247 8.84 -16.52 3.62
CA ASP A 247 9.65 -15.71 2.71
C ASP A 247 11.06 -16.33 2.50
N ASN A 248 11.62 -16.09 1.32
CA ASN A 248 13.02 -16.30 1.03
C ASN A 248 13.55 -15.09 0.24
N LEU A 249 14.34 -14.26 0.92
CA LEU A 249 14.91 -13.03 0.35
C LEU A 249 16.35 -13.27 -0.11
N THR A 250 16.65 -12.88 -1.34
CA THR A 250 18.00 -12.93 -1.90
C THR A 250 18.40 -11.54 -2.43
N PHE A 251 19.56 -11.06 -2.01
CA PHE A 251 20.20 -9.86 -2.57
C PHE A 251 21.03 -10.26 -3.79
N LEU A 252 20.88 -9.52 -4.89
CA LEU A 252 21.60 -9.78 -6.15
C LEU A 252 22.90 -8.96 -6.27
#